data_AF-A0A948QWZ0-F1
#
_entry.id   AF-A0A948QWZ0-F1
#
_cell.length_a   1.000
_cell.length_b   1.000
_cell.length_c   1.000
_cell.angle_alpha   90.00
_cell.angle_beta   90.00
_cell.angle_gamma   90.00
#
_symmetry.space_group_name_H-M   'P 1'
#
loop_
_entity.id
_entity.type
_entity.pdbx_description
1 polymer ?
#
loop_
_entity_poly.entity_id
_entity_poly.type
_entity_poly.pdbx_seq_one_letter_code
_entity_poly.pdbx_strand_id
1 'polypeptide(L)'
;NRFLASFVGIVLFVSAFLGTTLAATPVQASDITYEILRGIPVLPHCPNPGGELIASHNEGFHQIPGNGLLEGSDRVYRVGDKLFVQCYCPPEESGITTGIEAQWIHESYLTPEQEQFIQSLGWLRIENGEEWNLPAGTCFVNNSFFKCKKDQACPIDDKKDKTALKKEKVEEKIAEKREQLEQKLEERKERLQERLDNKLSWQR
;
A
#
# COMPACT_ATOMS: atom_id res chain seq x y z
N ASN A 1 -23.14 -80.46 -73.29
CA ASN A 1 -21.94 -79.82 -73.88
C ASN A 1 -21.29 -78.87 -72.88
N ARG A 2 -20.11 -79.27 -72.38
CA ARG A 2 -18.93 -78.47 -71.96
C ARG A 2 -19.14 -77.35 -70.92
N PHE A 3 -18.71 -77.59 -69.67
CA PHE A 3 -17.39 -77.25 -69.09
C PHE A 3 -17.25 -75.74 -68.78
N LEU A 4 -17.09 -75.37 -67.49
CA LEU A 4 -15.90 -74.69 -66.96
C LEU A 4 -16.09 -74.24 -65.51
N ALA A 5 -15.19 -74.74 -64.66
CA ALA A 5 -14.81 -74.17 -63.38
C ALA A 5 -14.14 -72.80 -63.57
N SER A 6 -14.18 -71.91 -62.57
CA SER A 6 -13.00 -71.12 -62.16
C SER A 6 -13.24 -70.19 -60.97
N PHE A 7 -12.42 -70.44 -59.95
CA PHE A 7 -11.59 -69.49 -59.19
C PHE A 7 -12.24 -68.34 -58.38
N VAL A 8 -12.36 -68.66 -57.08
CA VAL A 8 -11.80 -67.93 -55.93
C VAL A 8 -10.80 -66.82 -56.32
N GLY A 9 -11.11 -65.60 -55.88
CA GLY A 9 -10.19 -64.47 -55.90
C GLY A 9 -10.59 -63.44 -54.84
N ILE A 10 -10.30 -63.72 -53.58
CA ILE A 10 -10.39 -62.74 -52.48
C ILE A 10 -9.16 -61.85 -52.57
N VAL A 11 -9.36 -60.60 -53.00
CA VAL A 11 -8.32 -59.55 -52.95
C VAL A 11 -8.49 -58.79 -51.64
N LEU A 12 -7.62 -59.07 -50.67
CA LEU A 12 -7.49 -58.27 -49.46
C LEU A 12 -6.59 -57.06 -49.75
N PHE A 13 -7.21 -55.89 -49.93
CA PHE A 13 -6.52 -54.60 -49.93
C PHE A 13 -6.20 -54.21 -48.47
N VAL A 14 -4.96 -54.45 -48.04
CA VAL A 14 -4.41 -53.87 -46.81
C VAL A 14 -3.89 -52.47 -47.16
N SER A 15 -4.75 -51.47 -47.05
CA SER A 15 -4.35 -50.06 -47.14
C SER A 15 -3.61 -49.67 -45.85
N ALA A 16 -2.28 -49.70 -45.92
CA ALA A 16 -1.42 -49.11 -44.90
C ALA A 16 -1.57 -47.58 -44.94
N PHE A 17 -2.44 -47.04 -44.09
CA PHE A 17 -2.43 -45.62 -43.77
C PHE A 17 -1.14 -45.33 -42.99
N LEU A 18 -0.11 -44.84 -43.68
CA LEU A 18 1.01 -44.16 -43.04
C LEU A 18 0.44 -42.88 -42.41
N GLY A 19 0.06 -42.99 -41.13
CA GLY A 19 -0.27 -41.85 -40.30
C GLY A 19 0.94 -40.93 -40.25
N THR A 20 0.87 -39.82 -40.96
CA THR A 20 1.82 -38.72 -40.85
C THR A 20 1.61 -38.13 -39.46
N THR A 21 2.46 -38.53 -38.52
CA THR A 21 2.57 -37.90 -37.21
C THR A 21 3.13 -36.49 -37.43
N LEU A 22 2.23 -35.53 -37.59
CA LEU A 22 2.54 -34.11 -37.43
C LEU A 22 3.04 -33.94 -35.99
N ALA A 23 4.35 -33.90 -35.82
CA ALA A 23 4.97 -33.46 -34.59
C ALA A 23 4.58 -31.98 -34.41
N ALA A 24 3.55 -31.73 -33.63
CA ALA A 24 3.20 -30.40 -33.17
C ALA A 24 4.40 -29.87 -32.37
N THR A 25 5.14 -28.94 -32.95
CA THR A 25 6.14 -28.20 -32.20
C THR A 25 5.41 -27.45 -31.09
N PRO A 26 5.89 -27.49 -29.84
CA PRO A 26 5.28 -26.71 -28.77
C PRO A 26 5.43 -25.23 -29.14
N VAL A 27 4.31 -24.60 -29.47
CA VAL A 27 4.22 -23.14 -29.60
C VAL A 27 4.68 -22.56 -28.28
N GLN A 28 5.75 -21.75 -28.32
CA GLN A 28 6.36 -21.12 -27.16
C GLN A 28 5.40 -20.04 -26.61
N ALA A 29 4.47 -20.46 -25.75
CA ALA A 29 3.50 -19.58 -25.10
C ALA A 29 4.13 -18.49 -24.21
N SER A 30 5.44 -18.53 -23.96
CA SER A 30 6.17 -17.54 -23.18
C SER A 30 6.39 -16.21 -23.91
N ASP A 31 6.30 -16.17 -25.24
CA ASP A 31 6.69 -14.98 -26.04
C ASP A 31 5.58 -13.92 -26.10
N ILE A 32 4.32 -14.36 -26.19
CA ILE A 32 3.15 -13.47 -26.36
C ILE A 32 2.92 -12.61 -25.12
N THR A 33 3.07 -13.18 -23.92
CA THR A 33 2.86 -12.45 -22.66
C THR A 33 3.86 -11.32 -22.48
N TYR A 34 5.11 -11.51 -22.91
CA TYR A 34 6.15 -10.49 -22.78
C TYR A 34 5.88 -9.29 -23.69
N GLU A 35 5.49 -9.53 -24.95
CA GLU A 35 5.16 -8.47 -25.89
C GLU A 35 3.92 -7.66 -25.46
N ILE A 36 2.89 -8.32 -24.92
CA ILE A 36 1.71 -7.62 -24.36
C ILE A 36 2.12 -6.72 -23.19
N LEU A 37 2.92 -7.24 -22.26
CA LEU A 37 3.37 -6.51 -21.06
C LEU A 37 4.25 -5.30 -21.40
N ARG A 38 5.09 -5.39 -22.42
CA ARG A 38 6.07 -4.35 -22.76
C ARG A 38 5.43 -3.03 -23.17
N GLY A 39 4.19 -3.06 -23.66
CA GLY A 39 3.44 -1.87 -24.05
C GLY A 39 2.60 -1.25 -22.92
N ILE A 40 2.43 -1.94 -21.78
CA ILE A 40 1.67 -1.40 -20.64
C ILE A 40 2.61 -0.50 -19.82
N PRO A 41 2.23 0.75 -19.57
CA PRO A 41 3.10 1.71 -18.90
C PRO A 41 3.17 1.41 -17.40
N VAL A 42 4.34 1.63 -16.82
CA VAL A 42 4.49 1.67 -15.35
C VAL A 42 4.24 3.11 -14.93
N LEU A 43 3.17 3.33 -14.17
CA LEU A 43 2.82 4.66 -13.68
C LEU A 43 3.62 4.99 -12.40
N PRO A 44 3.99 6.26 -12.19
CA PRO A 44 4.60 6.72 -10.95
C PRO A 44 3.60 6.64 -9.79
N HIS A 45 4.12 6.60 -8.56
CA HIS A 45 3.32 6.40 -7.35
C HIS A 45 3.14 7.67 -6.51
N CYS A 46 2.03 7.73 -5.79
CA CYS A 46 1.74 8.67 -4.72
C CYS A 46 2.77 8.54 -3.57
N PRO A 47 3.01 9.61 -2.78
CA PRO A 47 2.28 10.89 -2.75
C PRO A 47 2.71 11.89 -3.82
N ASN A 48 3.79 11.62 -4.57
CA ASN A 48 4.37 12.56 -5.53
C ASN A 48 4.59 11.88 -6.88
N PRO A 49 3.51 11.61 -7.64
CA PRO A 49 3.63 10.94 -8.93
C PRO A 49 4.29 11.84 -10.00
N GLY A 50 4.42 13.14 -9.74
CA GLY A 50 4.90 14.12 -10.72
C GLY A 50 3.79 14.50 -11.72
N GLY A 51 4.18 14.96 -12.90
CA GLY A 51 3.23 15.35 -13.95
C GLY A 51 2.49 16.66 -13.68
N GLU A 52 1.40 16.88 -14.40
CA GLU A 52 0.52 18.04 -14.30
C GLU A 52 -0.62 17.76 -13.32
N LEU A 53 -0.80 18.62 -12.32
CA LEU A 53 -1.94 18.54 -11.39
C LEU A 53 -3.19 19.06 -12.09
N ILE A 54 -4.16 18.17 -12.36
CA ILE A 54 -5.39 18.49 -13.11
C ILE A 54 -6.63 18.64 -12.22
N ALA A 55 -6.60 18.07 -11.01
CA ALA A 55 -7.61 18.29 -9.99
C ALA A 55 -6.99 18.24 -8.59
N SER A 56 -7.47 19.09 -7.68
CA SER A 56 -7.00 19.12 -6.29
C SER A 56 -8.14 19.55 -5.37
N HIS A 57 -8.45 18.69 -4.42
CA HIS A 57 -9.43 18.90 -3.37
C HIS A 57 -8.77 18.65 -2.03
N ASN A 58 -8.77 19.64 -1.15
CA ASN A 58 -8.12 19.53 0.15
C ASN A 58 -9.00 18.81 1.19
N GLU A 59 -10.31 18.75 0.93
CA GLU A 59 -11.32 18.17 1.80
C GLU A 59 -12.57 17.82 0.95
N GLY A 60 -13.46 17.01 1.51
CA GLY A 60 -14.75 16.65 0.91
C GLY A 60 -14.91 15.15 0.71
N PHE A 61 -15.98 14.79 0.00
CA PHE A 61 -16.29 13.41 -0.35
C PHE A 61 -15.81 13.10 -1.77
N HIS A 62 -14.96 12.10 -1.90
CA HIS A 62 -14.30 11.71 -3.14
C HIS A 62 -14.68 10.29 -3.51
N GLN A 63 -15.04 10.10 -4.78
CA GLN A 63 -15.35 8.79 -5.29
C GLN A 63 -14.06 8.09 -5.72
N ILE A 64 -13.83 6.90 -5.20
CA ILE A 64 -12.73 6.04 -5.61
C ILE A 64 -13.33 4.77 -6.24
N PRO A 65 -12.99 4.43 -7.50
CA PRO A 65 -13.55 3.26 -8.16
C PRO A 65 -13.41 2.00 -7.29
N GLY A 66 -14.51 1.27 -7.11
CA GLY A 66 -14.54 0.06 -6.28
C GLY A 66 -14.49 0.28 -4.75
N ASN A 67 -14.33 1.51 -4.27
CA ASN A 67 -14.27 1.82 -2.82
C ASN A 67 -15.40 2.74 -2.34
N GLY A 68 -16.28 3.19 -3.23
CA GLY A 68 -17.40 4.06 -2.88
C GLY A 68 -16.98 5.52 -2.68
N LEU A 69 -17.78 6.24 -1.88
CA LEU A 69 -17.58 7.65 -1.57
C LEU A 69 -16.86 7.78 -0.22
N LEU A 70 -15.70 8.41 -0.21
CA LEU A 70 -14.82 8.51 0.97
C LEU A 70 -14.55 9.98 1.32
N GLU A 71 -14.63 10.33 2.59
CA GLU A 71 -14.29 11.67 3.08
C GLU A 71 -12.77 11.83 3.19
N GLY A 72 -12.19 12.90 2.67
CA GLY A 72 -10.75 13.14 2.73
C GLY A 72 -10.29 14.24 1.78
N SER A 73 -9.02 14.16 1.40
CA SER A 73 -8.41 14.98 0.36
C SER A 73 -8.10 14.12 -0.86
N ASP A 74 -8.11 14.73 -2.05
CA ASP A 74 -7.86 14.03 -3.30
C ASP A 74 -7.11 14.90 -4.30
N ARG A 75 -6.17 14.30 -5.02
CA ARG A 75 -5.40 14.97 -6.08
C ARG A 75 -5.27 14.07 -7.29
N VAL A 76 -5.56 14.60 -8.47
CA VAL A 76 -5.44 13.89 -9.73
C VAL A 76 -4.34 14.52 -10.57
N TYR A 77 -3.40 13.69 -11.00
CA TYR A 77 -2.25 14.07 -11.81
C TYR A 77 -2.34 13.42 -13.19
N ARG A 78 -2.04 14.21 -14.22
CA ARG A 78 -1.73 13.71 -15.57
C ARG A 78 -0.23 13.46 -15.65
N VAL A 79 0.15 12.19 -15.71
CA VAL A 79 1.56 11.73 -15.69
C VAL A 79 2.06 11.32 -17.08
N GLY A 80 1.17 11.29 -18.06
CA GLY A 80 1.40 11.13 -19.49
C GLY A 80 0.14 11.55 -20.26
N ASP A 81 0.16 11.50 -21.59
CA ASP A 81 -0.98 11.96 -22.41
C ASP A 81 -2.32 11.27 -22.06
N LYS A 82 -2.24 9.97 -21.76
CA LYS A 82 -3.40 9.09 -21.47
C LYS A 82 -3.27 8.34 -20.15
N LEU A 83 -2.39 8.82 -19.28
CA LEU A 83 -2.01 8.16 -18.03
C LEU A 83 -2.22 9.12 -16.88
N PHE A 84 -2.95 8.67 -15.85
CA PHE A 84 -3.32 9.50 -14.72
C PHE A 84 -3.14 8.76 -13.40
N VAL A 85 -2.89 9.51 -12.34
CA VAL A 85 -2.75 8.99 -10.98
C VAL A 85 -3.61 9.84 -10.06
N GLN A 86 -4.52 9.21 -9.34
CA GLN A 86 -5.32 9.83 -8.29
C GLN A 86 -4.76 9.40 -6.93
N CYS A 87 -4.46 10.39 -6.08
CA CYS A 87 -3.92 10.20 -4.75
C CYS A 87 -4.95 10.66 -3.71
N TYR A 88 -5.69 9.71 -3.16
CA TYR A 88 -6.65 9.97 -2.08
C TYR A 88 -6.01 9.77 -0.71
N CYS A 89 -6.31 10.69 0.21
CA CYS A 89 -5.87 10.62 1.59
C CYS A 89 -7.04 10.89 2.56
N PRO A 90 -7.26 10.02 3.56
CA PRO A 90 -8.24 10.27 4.61
C PRO A 90 -8.01 11.59 5.36
N PRO A 91 -9.02 12.11 6.07
CA PRO A 91 -8.91 13.34 6.84
C PRO A 91 -7.88 13.18 7.96
N GLU A 92 -7.18 14.25 8.29
CA GLU A 92 -6.08 14.17 9.27
C GLU A 92 -6.57 13.73 10.65
N GLU A 93 -7.77 14.18 11.03
CA GLU A 93 -8.47 13.85 12.27
C GLU A 93 -8.84 12.38 12.41
N SER A 94 -8.87 11.62 11.30
CA SER A 94 -9.10 10.17 11.34
C SER A 94 -7.92 9.40 11.95
N GLY A 95 -6.72 10.00 11.96
CA GLY A 95 -5.48 9.33 12.35
C GLY A 95 -5.01 8.24 11.37
N ILE A 96 -5.70 8.06 10.24
CA ILE A 96 -5.35 7.08 9.21
C ILE A 96 -4.30 7.68 8.27
N THR A 97 -3.13 7.07 8.18
CA THR A 97 -2.03 7.54 7.32
C THR A 97 -1.96 6.83 5.96
N THR A 98 -2.78 5.81 5.77
CA THR A 98 -2.84 5.01 4.54
C THR A 98 -3.87 5.61 3.60
N GLY A 99 -3.41 6.03 2.42
CA GLY A 99 -4.24 6.50 1.32
C GLY A 99 -4.49 5.43 0.27
N ILE A 100 -5.32 5.78 -0.70
CA ILE A 100 -5.59 4.96 -1.88
C ILE A 100 -5.03 5.68 -3.11
N GLU A 101 -4.17 4.98 -3.83
CA GLU A 101 -3.71 5.40 -5.14
C GLU A 101 -4.55 4.67 -6.19
N ALA A 102 -5.16 5.41 -7.11
CA ALA A 102 -5.80 4.86 -8.29
C ALA A 102 -4.98 5.22 -9.53
N GLN A 103 -4.46 4.21 -10.22
CA GLN A 103 -3.71 4.34 -11.46
C GLN A 103 -4.66 4.16 -12.64
N TRP A 104 -4.68 5.13 -13.55
CA TRP A 104 -5.64 5.20 -14.65
C TRP A 104 -4.95 5.15 -16.00
N ILE A 105 -5.46 4.30 -16.88
CA ILE A 105 -5.05 4.21 -18.28
C ILE A 105 -6.29 4.39 -19.16
N HIS A 106 -6.29 5.40 -20.02
CA HIS A 106 -7.37 5.58 -20.99
C HIS A 106 -7.30 4.49 -22.08
N GLU A 107 -8.44 3.98 -22.54
CA GLU A 107 -8.54 2.89 -23.53
C GLU A 107 -7.71 3.15 -24.78
N SER A 108 -7.66 4.40 -25.24
CA SER A 108 -6.89 4.81 -26.42
C SER A 108 -5.37 4.62 -26.29
N TYR A 109 -4.85 4.28 -25.11
CA TYR A 109 -3.44 3.94 -24.90
C TYR A 109 -3.16 2.45 -25.13
N LEU A 110 -4.20 1.61 -25.09
CA LEU A 110 -4.08 0.15 -25.08
C LEU A 110 -4.50 -0.43 -26.42
N THR A 111 -3.93 -1.58 -26.77
CA THR A 111 -4.50 -2.45 -27.81
C THR A 111 -5.62 -3.32 -27.21
N PRO A 112 -6.54 -3.86 -28.02
CA PRO A 112 -7.58 -4.76 -27.54
C PRO A 112 -7.05 -5.96 -26.73
N GLU A 113 -5.90 -6.49 -27.11
CA GLU A 113 -5.24 -7.59 -26.39
C GLU A 113 -4.74 -7.14 -25.01
N GLN A 114 -4.19 -5.93 -24.91
CA GLN A 114 -3.74 -5.36 -23.65
C GLN A 114 -4.92 -5.05 -22.72
N GLU A 115 -6.04 -4.55 -23.25
CA GLU A 115 -7.26 -4.32 -22.48
C GLU A 115 -7.77 -5.62 -21.85
N GLN A 116 -7.87 -6.69 -22.64
CA GLN A 116 -8.28 -8.01 -22.13
C GLN A 116 -7.29 -8.51 -21.08
N PHE A 117 -5.99 -8.31 -21.31
CA PHE A 117 -4.97 -8.72 -20.38
C PHE A 117 -5.05 -7.98 -19.03
N ILE A 118 -5.12 -6.65 -19.00
CA ILE A 118 -5.20 -5.91 -17.73
C ILE A 118 -6.53 -6.17 -17.00
N GLN A 119 -7.63 -6.38 -17.72
CA GLN A 119 -8.89 -6.82 -17.11
C GLN A 119 -8.75 -8.21 -16.46
N SER A 120 -8.00 -9.12 -17.08
CA SER A 120 -7.69 -10.43 -16.48
C SER A 120 -6.83 -10.32 -15.20
N LEU A 121 -6.09 -9.21 -15.04
CA LEU A 121 -5.35 -8.87 -13.83
C LEU A 121 -6.21 -8.15 -12.77
N GLY A 122 -7.50 -7.95 -13.03
CA GLY A 122 -8.44 -7.33 -12.09
C GLY A 122 -8.51 -5.80 -12.17
N TRP A 123 -7.99 -5.16 -13.22
CA TRP A 123 -8.23 -3.74 -13.45
C TRP A 123 -9.72 -3.49 -13.70
N LEU A 124 -10.28 -2.47 -13.06
CA LEU A 124 -11.68 -2.11 -13.22
C LEU A 124 -11.85 -1.30 -14.51
N ARG A 125 -12.85 -1.65 -15.32
CA ARG A 125 -13.25 -0.90 -16.51
C ARG A 125 -14.31 0.14 -16.13
N ILE A 126 -14.05 1.41 -16.44
CA ILE A 126 -14.93 2.55 -16.18
C ILE A 126 -15.32 3.16 -17.52
N GLU A 127 -16.61 3.18 -17.86
CA GLU A 127 -17.09 3.59 -19.20
C GLU A 127 -16.84 5.07 -19.53
N ASN A 128 -16.82 5.94 -18.50
CA ASN A 128 -16.55 7.36 -18.66
C ASN A 128 -15.67 7.88 -17.52
N GLY A 129 -14.49 8.37 -17.86
CA GLY A 129 -13.55 8.97 -16.90
C GLY A 129 -13.90 10.39 -16.43
N GLU A 130 -14.86 11.09 -17.06
CA GLU A 130 -15.16 12.50 -16.75
C GLU A 130 -15.59 12.74 -15.29
N GLU A 131 -16.21 11.76 -14.64
CA GLU A 131 -16.58 11.82 -13.22
C GLU A 131 -15.36 12.01 -12.30
N TRP A 132 -14.15 11.68 -12.78
CA TRP A 132 -12.86 11.84 -12.08
C TRP A 132 -11.98 12.96 -12.66
N ASN A 133 -12.57 13.89 -13.43
CA ASN A 133 -11.84 14.93 -14.17
C ASN A 133 -10.84 14.37 -15.20
N LEU A 134 -11.07 13.16 -15.70
CA LEU A 134 -10.29 12.56 -16.78
C LEU A 134 -10.93 12.86 -18.15
N PRO A 135 -10.21 12.68 -19.26
CA PRO A 135 -10.83 12.77 -20.58
C PRO A 135 -12.02 11.80 -20.73
N ALA A 136 -12.99 12.20 -21.54
CA ALA A 136 -14.12 11.35 -21.91
C ALA A 136 -13.66 10.09 -22.62
N GLY A 137 -14.29 8.97 -22.29
CA GLY A 137 -13.97 7.65 -22.81
C GLY A 137 -13.76 6.62 -21.71
N THR A 138 -13.53 5.38 -22.13
CA THR A 138 -13.30 4.30 -21.17
C THR A 138 -11.91 4.42 -20.56
N CYS A 139 -11.85 4.25 -19.25
CA CYS A 139 -10.60 4.16 -18.50
C CYS A 139 -10.51 2.83 -17.75
N PHE A 140 -9.30 2.32 -17.63
CA PHE A 140 -8.97 1.18 -16.78
C PHE A 140 -8.26 1.67 -15.54
N VAL A 141 -8.69 1.19 -14.38
CA VAL A 141 -8.16 1.62 -13.09
C VAL A 141 -7.69 0.47 -12.23
N ASN A 142 -6.55 0.65 -11.58
CA ASN A 142 -6.02 -0.25 -10.57
C ASN A 142 -5.75 0.52 -9.29
N ASN A 143 -6.27 0.01 -8.18
CA ASN A 143 -6.11 0.63 -6.87
C ASN A 143 -5.02 -0.06 -6.07
N SER A 144 -4.19 0.73 -5.40
CA SER A 144 -3.22 0.26 -4.42
C SER A 144 -3.20 1.17 -3.19
N PHE A 145 -2.57 0.73 -2.12
CA PHE A 145 -2.42 1.52 -0.91
C PHE A 145 -1.06 2.22 -0.89
N PHE A 146 -1.05 3.47 -0.46
CA PHE A 146 0.18 4.24 -0.28
C PHE A 146 0.15 4.99 1.05
N LYS A 147 1.29 5.58 1.42
CA LYS A 147 1.40 6.39 2.63
C LYS A 147 1.24 7.88 2.29
N CYS A 148 0.16 8.48 2.76
CA CYS A 148 -0.23 9.87 2.47
C CYS A 148 0.81 10.90 2.90
N LYS A 149 1.43 10.65 4.05
CA LYS A 149 2.44 11.52 4.65
C LYS A 149 3.64 10.67 5.08
N LYS A 150 4.86 11.18 4.92
CA LYS A 150 5.99 10.70 5.73
C LYS A 150 5.59 10.83 7.18
N ASP A 151 5.86 9.81 8.00
CA ASP A 151 5.48 9.70 9.41
C ASP A 151 5.36 11.06 10.10
N GLN A 152 4.18 11.66 10.02
CA GLN A 152 3.75 12.54 11.08
C GLN A 152 3.39 11.50 12.13
N ALA A 153 4.37 11.21 13.00
CA ALA A 153 4.16 10.37 14.17
C ALA A 153 2.77 10.74 14.68
N CYS A 154 1.86 9.75 14.72
CA CYS A 154 0.50 9.98 15.17
C CYS A 154 0.56 10.97 16.33
N PRO A 155 -0.20 12.07 16.33
CA PRO A 155 -0.34 12.83 17.55
C PRO A 155 -0.86 11.82 18.57
N ILE A 156 0.05 11.28 19.38
CA ILE A 156 -0.31 10.67 20.64
C ILE A 156 -0.68 11.89 21.47
N ASP A 157 -1.87 12.41 21.24
CA ASP A 157 -2.61 13.04 22.30
C ASP A 157 -2.60 12.03 23.45
N ASP A 158 -2.11 12.50 24.61
CA ASP A 158 -1.94 11.77 25.88
C ASP A 158 -0.58 11.15 26.25
N LYS A 159 0.56 11.68 25.77
CA LYS A 159 1.83 11.48 26.52
C LYS A 159 2.58 12.74 26.92
N LYS A 160 2.39 13.87 26.25
CA LYS A 160 3.04 15.13 26.65
C LYS A 160 2.47 15.67 27.97
N ASP A 161 1.16 15.53 28.19
CA ASP A 161 0.47 16.03 29.39
C ASP A 161 0.70 15.14 30.62
N LYS A 162 0.64 13.80 30.47
CA LYS A 162 0.98 12.86 31.55
C LYS A 162 2.44 12.96 32.00
N THR A 163 3.34 13.48 31.15
CA THR A 163 4.75 13.67 31.49
C THR A 163 4.96 14.96 32.29
N ALA A 164 4.24 16.04 31.98
CA ALA A 164 4.24 17.27 32.77
C ALA A 164 3.62 17.04 34.16
N LEU A 165 2.46 16.39 34.24
CA LEU A 165 1.81 16.05 35.51
C LEU A 165 2.63 15.05 36.36
N LYS A 166 3.32 14.09 35.72
CA LYS A 166 4.27 13.20 36.43
C LYS A 166 5.50 13.95 36.92
N LYS A 167 6.00 14.94 36.16
CA LYS A 167 7.17 15.73 36.54
C LYS A 167 6.88 16.58 37.77
N GLU A 168 5.75 17.28 37.81
CA GLU A 168 5.33 18.06 38.98
C GLU A 168 5.18 17.21 40.25
N LYS A 169 4.50 16.06 40.16
CA LYS A 169 4.38 15.11 41.28
C LYS A 169 5.71 14.51 41.74
N VAL A 170 6.67 14.36 40.83
CA VAL A 170 8.01 13.89 41.17
C VAL A 170 8.82 14.99 41.85
N GLU A 171 8.70 16.24 41.39
CA GLU A 171 9.36 17.40 42.00
C GLU A 171 8.86 17.67 43.42
N GLU A 172 7.54 17.57 43.66
CA GLU A 172 6.96 17.66 45.00
C GLU A 172 7.52 16.58 45.94
N LYS A 173 7.56 15.32 45.50
CA LYS A 173 8.14 14.22 46.29
C LYS A 173 9.64 14.37 46.55
N ILE A 174 10.37 15.00 45.63
CA ILE A 174 11.79 15.28 45.82
C ILE A 174 11.97 16.40 46.86
N ALA A 175 11.13 17.42 46.84
CA ALA A 175 11.15 18.49 47.84
C ALA A 175 10.86 17.96 49.25
N GLU A 176 9.79 17.17 49.41
CA GLU A 176 9.44 16.55 50.69
C GLU A 176 10.58 15.66 51.23
N LYS A 177 11.19 14.83 50.36
CA LYS A 177 12.32 13.98 50.77
C LYS A 177 13.57 14.76 51.15
N ARG A 178 13.80 15.93 50.55
CA ARG A 178 14.94 16.79 50.89
C ARG A 178 14.77 17.39 52.28
N GLU A 179 13.58 17.89 52.60
CA GLU A 179 13.28 18.42 53.93
C GLU A 179 13.45 17.35 55.03
N GLN A 180 12.92 16.14 54.79
CA GLN A 180 13.10 15.01 55.71
C GLN A 180 14.58 14.62 55.89
N LEU A 181 15.39 14.74 54.84
CA LEU A 181 16.81 14.43 54.90
C LEU A 181 17.59 15.48 55.70
N GLU A 182 17.24 16.76 55.54
CA GLU A 182 17.84 17.86 56.29
C GLU A 182 17.55 17.75 57.78
N GLN A 183 16.30 17.44 58.16
CA GLN A 183 15.93 17.18 59.57
C GLN A 183 16.74 16.02 60.15
N LYS A 184 16.84 14.89 59.44
CA LYS A 184 17.64 13.74 59.87
C LYS A 184 19.14 14.05 60.01
N LEU A 185 19.65 14.93 59.15
CA LEU A 185 21.04 15.35 59.19
C LEU A 185 21.31 16.20 60.43
N GLU A 186 20.39 17.10 60.79
CA GLU A 186 20.51 17.93 61.97
C GLU A 186 20.40 17.12 63.27
N GLU A 187 19.42 16.21 63.37
CA GLU A 187 19.34 15.25 64.48
C GLU A 187 20.59 14.38 64.62
N ARG A 188 21.25 14.06 63.50
CA ARG A 188 22.50 13.28 63.52
C ARG A 188 23.68 14.14 63.99
N LYS A 189 23.73 15.42 63.62
CA LYS A 189 24.75 16.36 64.12
C LYS A 189 24.61 16.57 65.63
N GLU A 190 23.39 16.79 66.12
CA GLU A 190 23.14 16.97 67.55
C GLU A 190 23.58 15.73 68.36
N ARG A 191 23.21 14.52 67.90
CA ARG A 191 23.69 13.27 68.52
C ARG A 191 25.20 13.13 68.50
N LEU A 192 25.87 13.58 67.44
CA LEU A 192 27.34 13.54 67.38
C LEU A 192 27.97 14.56 68.30
N GLN A 193 27.39 15.75 68.39
CA GLN A 193 27.85 16.81 69.29
C GLN A 193 27.69 16.38 70.76
N GLU A 194 26.54 15.82 71.13
CA GLU A 194 26.31 15.27 72.47
C GLU A 194 27.32 14.16 72.80
N ARG A 195 27.60 13.25 71.84
CA ARG A 195 28.64 12.22 72.03
C ARG A 195 30.04 12.81 72.20
N LEU A 196 30.36 13.91 71.51
CA LEU A 196 31.62 14.61 71.63
C LEU A 196 31.74 15.29 73.02
N ASP A 197 30.70 16.00 73.43
CA ASP A 197 30.65 16.71 74.72
C ASP A 197 30.71 15.72 75.89
N ASN A 198 29.96 14.62 75.80
CA ASN A 198 30.06 13.52 76.76
C ASN A 198 31.48 12.93 76.79
N LYS A 199 32.15 12.73 75.65
CA LYS A 199 33.52 12.21 75.65
C LYS A 199 34.52 13.19 76.29
N LEU A 200 34.33 14.49 76.07
CA LEU A 200 35.16 15.55 76.65
C LEU A 200 34.95 15.71 78.17
N SER A 201 33.75 15.41 78.68
CA SER A 201 33.49 15.45 80.13
C SER A 201 34.21 14.34 80.90
N TRP A 202 34.43 13.17 80.29
CA TRP A 202 35.24 12.09 80.87
C TRP A 202 36.76 12.34 80.87
N GLN A 203 37.23 13.41 80.22
CA GLN A 203 38.66 13.77 80.15
C GLN A 203 39.07 14.91 81.10
N ARG A 204 38.11 15.51 81.83
CA ARG A 204 38.33 16.51 82.89
C ARG A 204 38.19 15.86 84.27
#